data_AF-A0A9N9PJ50-F1
#
_entry.id   AF-A0A9N9PJ50-F1
#
_cell.length_a   1.000
_cell.length_b   1.000
_cell.length_c   1.000
_cell.angle_alpha   90.00
_cell.angle_beta   90.00
_cell.angle_gamma   90.00
#
_symmetry.space_group_name_H-M   'P 1'
#
loop_
_entity.id
_entity.type
_entity.pdbx_description
1 polymer ?
#
loop_
_entity_poly.entity_id
_entity_poly.type
_entity_poly.pdbx_seq_one_letter_code
_entity_poly.pdbx_strand_id
1 'polypeptide(L)'
;FTKDKTIGNNEELYEIVQGATTLHLEQLPDDPNQISENITQILLFDLPIKQRDYTKAVAAALHRIYRFDKLPEAYFTLLGTLPNRIADLNPEIKHLFLIIER
;
A
#
# COMPACT_ATOMS: atom_id res chain seq x y z
N PHE A 1 19.41 -27.63 31.82
CA PHE A 1 19.56 -28.18 30.46
C PHE A 1 18.81 -27.29 29.49
N THR A 2 19.48 -26.27 28.97
CA THR A 2 18.94 -25.40 27.93
C THR A 2 19.12 -26.16 26.61
N LYS A 3 18.01 -26.53 25.95
CA LYS A 3 18.06 -27.20 24.64
C LYS A 3 18.52 -26.16 23.61
N ASP A 4 19.79 -26.21 23.26
CA ASP A 4 20.30 -25.53 22.06
C ASP A 4 19.64 -26.17 20.85
N LYS A 5 18.66 -25.48 20.26
CA LYS A 5 17.99 -25.93 19.04
C LYS A 5 18.95 -25.64 17.89
N THR A 6 19.73 -26.65 17.49
CA THR A 6 20.56 -26.59 16.28
C THR A 6 19.65 -26.49 15.07
N ILE A 7 19.58 -25.30 14.47
CA ILE A 7 18.79 -25.07 13.25
C ILE A 7 19.63 -25.56 12.07
N GLY A 8 19.20 -26.68 11.50
CA GLY A 8 19.99 -27.43 10.52
C GLY A 8 19.85 -26.95 9.07
N ASN A 9 18.93 -26.02 8.78
CA ASN A 9 18.63 -25.61 7.41
C ASN A 9 18.29 -24.12 7.28
N ASN A 10 18.72 -23.48 6.18
CA ASN A 10 18.48 -22.06 5.91
C ASN A 10 16.98 -21.72 5.76
N GLU A 11 16.19 -22.68 5.29
CA GLU A 11 14.74 -22.54 5.13
C GLU A 11 14.02 -22.45 6.48
N GLU A 12 14.40 -23.29 7.46
CA GLU A 12 13.86 -23.20 8.82
C GLU A 12 14.26 -21.89 9.53
N LEU A 13 15.48 -21.41 9.31
CA LEU A 13 15.92 -20.10 9.80
C LEU A 13 15.04 -18.99 9.22
N TYR A 14 14.76 -19.03 7.91
CA TYR A 14 13.94 -18.04 7.25
C TYR A 14 12.50 -18.04 7.78
N GLU A 15 11.89 -19.21 7.93
CA GLU A 15 10.54 -19.36 8.49
C GLU A 15 10.46 -18.88 9.95
N ILE A 16 11.46 -19.19 10.79
CA ILE A 16 11.51 -18.71 12.18
C ILE A 16 11.66 -17.20 12.24
N VAL A 17 12.53 -16.62 11.41
CA VAL A 17 12.72 -15.16 11.34
C VAL A 17 11.46 -14.48 10.84
N GLN A 18 10.82 -15.01 9.79
CA GLN A 18 9.57 -14.46 9.27
C GLN A 18 8.43 -14.57 10.28
N GLY A 19 8.32 -15.70 10.98
CA GLY A 19 7.36 -15.90 12.07
C GLY A 19 7.59 -14.93 13.24
N ALA A 20 8.84 -14.73 13.67
CA ALA A 20 9.18 -13.79 14.73
C ALA A 20 8.92 -12.33 14.33
N THR A 21 9.22 -11.99 13.08
CA THR A 21 9.00 -10.64 12.52
C THR A 21 7.51 -10.33 12.44
N THR A 22 6.69 -11.24 11.89
CA THR A 22 5.23 -11.05 11.79
C THR A 22 4.51 -10.97 13.13
N LEU A 23 5.07 -11.55 14.20
CA LEU A 23 4.53 -11.45 15.56
C LEU A 23 4.71 -10.04 16.18
N HIS A 24 5.65 -9.23 15.69
CA HIS A 24 5.97 -7.90 16.23
C HIS A 24 5.57 -6.72 15.32
N LEU A 25 4.95 -6.99 14.16
CA LEU A 25 4.45 -5.92 13.30
C LEU A 25 3.25 -5.22 13.94
N GLU A 26 3.27 -3.89 13.94
CA GLU A 26 2.17 -3.07 14.44
C GLU A 26 0.96 -3.17 13.49
N GLN A 27 -0.24 -2.88 13.99
CA GLN A 27 -1.39 -2.77 13.10
C GLN A 27 -1.30 -1.50 12.27
N LEU A 28 -1.66 -1.59 10.99
CA LEU A 28 -1.74 -0.41 10.12
C LEU A 28 -2.87 0.50 10.63
N PRO A 29 -2.62 1.81 10.84
CA PRO A 29 -3.66 2.75 11.21
C PRO A 29 -4.65 2.98 10.05
N ASP A 30 -5.89 3.33 10.36
CA ASP A 30 -6.93 3.55 9.34
C ASP A 30 -6.70 4.84 8.52
N ASP A 31 -6.13 5.87 9.14
CA ASP A 31 -5.81 7.15 8.50
C ASP A 31 -4.30 7.24 8.22
N PRO A 32 -3.86 7.46 6.95
CA PRO A 32 -2.45 7.61 6.62
C PRO A 32 -1.75 8.76 7.36
N ASN A 33 -2.47 9.78 7.82
CA ASN A 33 -1.88 10.89 8.60
C ASN A 33 -1.44 10.47 10.01
N GLN A 34 -1.88 9.30 10.48
CA GLN A 34 -1.45 8.74 11.77
C GLN A 34 -0.09 8.03 11.68
N ILE A 35 0.42 7.81 10.46
CA ILE A 35 1.77 7.26 10.28
C ILE A 35 2.80 8.31 10.66
N SER A 36 3.76 7.91 11.50
CA SER A 36 4.82 8.81 11.93
C SER A 36 5.67 9.32 10.75
N GLU A 37 6.12 10.57 10.85
CA GLU A 37 6.90 11.22 9.80
C GLU A 37 8.17 10.45 9.42
N ASN A 38 8.78 9.76 10.39
CA ASN A 38 9.96 8.94 10.15
C ASN A 38 9.65 7.78 9.18
N ILE A 39 8.48 7.16 9.30
CA ILE A 39 8.06 6.07 8.41
C ILE A 39 7.73 6.61 7.02
N THR A 40 7.03 7.75 6.92
CA THR A 40 6.76 8.38 5.63
C THR A 40 8.01 8.86 4.92
N GLN A 41 9.08 9.28 5.63
CA GLN A 41 10.37 9.60 5.00
C GLN A 41 11.11 8.37 4.45
N ILE A 42 10.87 7.18 5.00
CA ILE A 42 11.41 5.92 4.46
C ILE A 42 10.62 5.47 3.22
N LEU A 43 9.34 5.83 3.13
CA LEU A 43 8.54 5.59 1.94
C LEU A 43 9.04 6.49 0.81
N LEU A 44 9.38 5.90 -0.33
CA LEU A 44 9.75 6.63 -1.54
C LEU A 44 8.55 7.34 -2.22
N PHE A 45 7.41 7.43 -1.54
CA PHE A 45 6.14 7.89 -2.09
C PHE A 45 5.30 8.58 -1.02
N ASP A 46 4.55 9.58 -1.43
CA ASP A 46 3.60 10.28 -0.56
C ASP A 46 2.36 9.43 -0.27
N LEU A 47 1.84 9.57 0.95
CA LEU A 47 0.50 9.13 1.32
C LEU A 47 -0.45 10.34 1.37
N PRO A 48 -1.71 10.21 0.95
CA PRO A 48 -2.33 9.04 0.31
C PRO A 48 -1.81 8.79 -1.11
N ILE A 49 -1.88 7.54 -1.56
CA ILE A 49 -1.38 7.06 -2.85
C ILE A 49 -2.16 7.74 -3.98
N LYS A 50 -1.45 8.52 -4.81
CA LYS A 50 -2.04 9.24 -5.96
C LYS A 50 -2.01 8.43 -7.25
N GLN A 51 -0.95 7.64 -7.45
CA GLN A 51 -0.72 6.90 -8.68
C GLN A 51 -0.82 5.40 -8.44
N ARG A 52 -1.65 4.72 -9.24
CA ARG A 52 -1.91 3.29 -9.13
C ARG A 52 -0.64 2.45 -9.29
N ASP A 53 0.30 2.90 -10.13
CA ASP A 53 1.55 2.18 -10.39
C ASP A 53 2.42 2.03 -9.14
N TYR A 54 2.33 2.97 -8.20
CA TYR A 54 3.07 2.94 -6.94
C TYR A 54 2.37 2.19 -5.82
N THR A 55 1.10 1.80 -6.01
CA THR A 55 0.32 1.10 -4.97
C THR A 55 1.03 -0.15 -4.47
N LYS A 56 1.58 -0.95 -5.40
CA LYS A 56 2.30 -2.18 -5.04
C LYS A 56 3.56 -1.90 -4.23
N ALA A 57 4.33 -0.88 -4.60
CA ALA A 57 5.56 -0.53 -3.93
C ALA A 57 5.29 0.02 -2.52
N VAL A 58 4.29 0.90 -2.39
CA VAL A 58 3.84 1.44 -1.10
C VAL A 58 3.33 0.34 -0.18
N ALA A 59 2.46 -0.54 -0.68
CA ALA A 59 1.94 -1.67 0.10
C ALA A 59 3.09 -2.59 0.57
N ALA A 60 4.04 -2.92 -0.30
CA ALA A 60 5.18 -3.76 0.05
C ALA A 60 6.08 -3.10 1.13
N ALA A 61 6.26 -1.78 1.06
CA ALA A 61 7.02 -1.05 2.08
C ALA A 61 6.27 -1.01 3.42
N LEU A 62 4.96 -0.73 3.40
CA LEU A 62 4.12 -0.75 4.60
C LEU A 62 4.06 -2.14 5.24
N HIS A 63 4.02 -3.22 4.45
CA HIS A 63 4.03 -4.60 4.96
C HIS A 63 5.31 -4.99 5.72
N ARG A 64 6.40 -4.22 5.58
CA ARG A 64 7.63 -4.44 6.36
C ARG A 64 7.54 -3.90 7.78
N ILE A 65 6.56 -3.02 8.04
CA ILE A 65 6.43 -2.26 9.29
C ILE A 65 5.11 -2.62 9.97
N TYR A 66 4.06 -2.76 9.17
CA TYR A 66 2.69 -2.99 9.62
C TYR A 66 2.14 -4.32 9.11
N ARG A 67 1.24 -4.88 9.91
CA ARG A 67 0.42 -6.02 9.56
C ARG A 67 -0.97 -5.54 9.15
N PHE A 68 -1.38 -5.90 7.93
CA PHE A 68 -2.69 -5.65 7.37
C PHE A 68 -2.96 -6.63 6.23
N ASP A 69 -4.22 -6.97 5.96
CA ASP A 69 -4.58 -7.82 4.80
C ASP A 69 -4.95 -6.97 3.58
N LYS A 70 -5.49 -5.76 3.81
CA LYS A 70 -5.91 -4.80 2.79
C LYS A 70 -5.59 -3.39 3.27
N LEU A 71 -5.20 -2.53 2.33
CA LEU A 71 -5.04 -1.10 2.59
C LEU A 71 -6.42 -0.45 2.75
N PRO A 72 -6.64 0.36 3.81
CA PRO A 72 -7.85 1.15 3.96
C PRO A 72 -8.03 2.13 2.80
N GLU A 73 -9.27 2.46 2.47
CA GLU A 73 -9.59 3.34 1.34
C GLU A 73 -9.00 4.75 1.50
N ALA A 74 -8.85 5.22 2.74
CA ALA A 74 -8.21 6.50 3.08
C ALA A 74 -6.75 6.60 2.61
N TYR A 75 -6.08 5.47 2.35
CA TYR A 75 -4.72 5.43 1.79
C TYR A 75 -4.68 5.71 0.29
N PHE A 76 -5.83 5.85 -0.36
CA PHE A 76 -5.92 6.17 -1.78
C PHE A 76 -6.50 7.55 -1.97
N THR A 77 -5.98 8.27 -2.97
CA THR A 77 -6.61 9.50 -3.41
C THR A 77 -7.91 9.15 -4.13
N LEU A 78 -9.04 9.64 -3.60
CA LEU A 78 -10.34 9.51 -4.25
C LEU A 78 -10.30 10.23 -5.60
N LEU A 79 -10.45 9.47 -6.68
CA LEU A 79 -10.60 10.04 -8.02
C LEU A 79 -12.03 10.55 -8.18
N GLY A 80 -12.16 11.69 -8.86
CA GLY A 80 -13.47 12.24 -9.22
C GLY A 80 -14.28 11.25 -10.05
N THR A 81 -15.59 11.24 -9.83
CA THR A 81 -16.52 10.43 -10.63
C THR A 81 -16.52 10.92 -12.08
N LEU A 82 -16.54 10.00 -13.04
CA LEU A 82 -16.74 10.36 -14.44
C LEU A 82 -18.13 11.02 -14.58
N PRO A 83 -18.25 12.19 -15.21
CA PRO A 83 -19.55 12.82 -15.41
C PRO A 83 -20.44 11.96 -16.31
N ASN A 84 -21.74 11.91 -15.98
CA ASN A 84 -22.73 11.11 -16.72
C ASN A 84 -22.96 11.60 -18.15
N ARG A 85 -22.62 12.86 -18.44
CA ARG A 85 -22.78 13.47 -19.76
C ARG A 85 -21.43 13.88 -20.29
N ILE A 86 -21.24 13.63 -21.58
CA ILE A 86 -20.04 14.05 -22.33
C ILE A 86 -19.92 15.59 -22.37
N ALA A 87 -21.04 16.30 -22.28
CA ALA A 87 -21.07 17.76 -22.21
C ALA A 87 -20.44 18.32 -20.93
N ASP A 88 -20.49 17.56 -19.83
CA ASP A 88 -19.97 17.94 -18.51
C ASP A 88 -18.52 17.48 -18.31
N LEU A 89 -17.91 16.88 -19.33
CA LEU A 89 -16.53 16.41 -19.31
C LEU A 89 -15.57 17.60 -19.44
N ASN A 90 -14.50 17.65 -18.63
CA ASN A 90 -13.52 18.73 -18.71
C ASN A 90 -12.97 18.81 -20.15
N PRO A 91 -13.06 19.97 -20.82
CA PRO A 91 -12.60 20.14 -22.21
C PRO A 91 -11.14 19.73 -22.41
N GLU A 92 -10.29 19.86 -21.39
CA GLU A 92 -8.87 19.49 -21.44
C GLU A 92 -8.65 17.98 -21.60
N ILE A 93 -9.52 17.14 -21.04
CA ILE A 93 -9.38 15.67 -21.13
C ILE A 93 -10.32 15.06 -22.17
N LYS A 94 -11.24 15.85 -22.73
CA LYS A 94 -12.26 15.38 -23.69
C LYS A 94 -11.66 14.69 -24.91
N HIS A 95 -10.48 15.14 -25.35
CA HIS A 95 -9.75 14.55 -26.48
C HIS A 95 -9.17 13.15 -26.19
N LEU A 96 -9.07 12.74 -24.91
CA LEU A 96 -8.58 11.42 -24.51
C LEU A 96 -9.64 10.33 -24.64
N PHE A 97 -10.91 10.70 -24.82
CA PHE A 97 -12.02 9.78 -24.95
C PHE A 97 -12.44 9.67 -26.42
N LEU A 98 -12.51 8.43 -26.93
CA LEU A 98 -13.14 8.15 -28.22
C LEU A 98 -14.66 8.30 -28.06
N ILE A 99 -15.18 9.48 -28.40
CA ILE A 99 -16.61 9.76 -28.41
C ILE A 99 -17.19 9.17 -29.70
N ILE A 100 -17.79 7.98 -29.60
CA ILE A 100 -18.51 7.34 -30.71
C ILE A 100 -19.97 7.79 -30.64
N GLU A 101 -20.42 8.59 -31.62
CA GLU A 101 -21.86 8.85 -31.79
C GLU A 101 -22.54 7.55 -32.23
N ARG A 102 -23.65 7.20 -31.55
CA ARG A 102 -24.43 5.99 -31.80
C ARG A 102 -25.73 6.30 -32.51
#